data_AF-A0A445B7K6-F1
#
_entry.id   AF-A0A445B7K6-F1
#
_cell.length_a   1.000
_cell.length_b   1.000
_cell.length_c   1.000
_cell.angle_alpha   90.00
_cell.angle_beta   90.00
_cell.angle_gamma   90.00
#
_symmetry.space_group_name_H-M   'P 1'
#
loop_
_entity.id
_entity.type
_entity.pdbx_description
1 polymer ?
#
loop_
_entity_poly.entity_id
_entity_poly.type
_entity_poly.pdbx_seq_one_letter_code
_entity_poly.pdbx_strand_id
1 'polypeptide(L)'
;MLAVYLDTKTSTWRVKKLVEKHNHDLVPQCLVHLIPNHRGLTEPQKAQANIPCMIMVFATSKIMGLMVGQAGGYANIGFTKKDLDNHFQRARRAMLIGGDSNATISYLLGKADVDPMAMTRYSATDEGQLLANLFWADGICRSDYQCFGNVLAFDTTYRKNKYRRPLVIFSGCNHHRQTCIFGFALVEDEQTATYTWLLQNFLEVMLNKSPSVVVTDGDEAMKAAIREIFPDATHRLCGWHIQKNVTANIKNKNFSNDFRRCLYAPWHPEEFEEYWENMIKKNMGWRKMNGF
;
A
#
# COMPACT_ATOMS: atom_id res chain seq x y z
N MET A 1 -1.20 -47.55 1.32
CA MET A 1 0.10 -46.79 1.34
C MET A 1 0.96 -47.29 0.18
N LEU A 2 1.47 -46.38 -0.65
CA LEU A 2 2.35 -46.69 -1.80
C LEU A 2 3.76 -46.15 -1.53
N ALA A 3 4.77 -47.00 -1.65
CA ALA A 3 6.18 -46.57 -1.63
C ALA A 3 6.79 -46.85 -3.00
N VAL A 4 7.32 -45.80 -3.63
CA VAL A 4 8.01 -45.85 -4.92
C VAL A 4 9.45 -45.39 -4.75
N TYR A 5 10.35 -45.97 -5.54
CA TYR A 5 11.76 -45.59 -5.60
C TYR A 5 12.23 -45.52 -7.05
N LEU A 6 13.21 -44.67 -7.31
CA LEU A 6 13.87 -44.61 -8.60
C LEU A 6 14.95 -45.68 -8.66
N ASP A 7 14.82 -46.63 -9.59
CA ASP A 7 15.90 -47.55 -9.92
C ASP A 7 16.90 -46.84 -10.82
N THR A 8 18.01 -46.40 -10.25
CA THR A 8 19.05 -45.61 -10.92
C THR A 8 19.81 -46.41 -11.98
N LYS A 9 19.71 -47.75 -12.00
CA LYS A 9 20.37 -48.58 -13.02
C LYS A 9 19.56 -48.66 -14.31
N THR A 10 18.24 -48.64 -14.18
CA THR A 10 17.32 -48.73 -15.33
C THR A 10 16.66 -47.39 -15.65
N SER A 11 16.89 -46.36 -14.83
CA SER A 11 16.25 -45.05 -14.89
C SER A 11 14.72 -45.13 -14.90
N THR A 12 14.16 -46.10 -14.16
CA THR A 12 12.71 -46.31 -14.06
C THR A 12 12.23 -46.20 -12.62
N TRP A 13 11.04 -45.64 -12.41
CA TRP A 13 10.37 -45.65 -11.12
C TRP A 13 9.75 -47.03 -10.86
N ARG A 14 10.07 -47.63 -9.71
CA ARG A 14 9.55 -48.93 -9.31
C ARG A 14 8.79 -48.84 -8.00
N VAL A 15 7.74 -49.64 -7.88
CA VAL A 15 6.95 -49.75 -6.64
C VAL A 15 7.68 -50.69 -5.69
N LYS A 16 8.06 -50.20 -4.51
CA LYS A 16 8.69 -50.98 -3.43
C LYS A 16 7.66 -51.68 -2.55
N LYS A 17 6.52 -51.03 -2.32
CA LYS A 17 5.48 -51.53 -1.41
C LYS A 17 4.12 -50.95 -1.80
N LEU A 18 3.12 -51.82 -1.89
CA LEU A 18 1.71 -51.46 -1.99
C LEU A 18 0.96 -52.11 -0.84
N VAL A 19 0.32 -51.30 0.00
CA VAL A 19 -0.62 -51.78 1.03
C VAL A 19 -2.02 -51.42 0.56
N GLU A 20 -2.77 -52.45 0.17
CA GLU A 20 -4.15 -52.35 -0.35
C GLU A 20 -5.20 -52.36 0.77
N LYS A 21 -4.87 -52.86 1.96
CA LYS A 21 -5.81 -52.87 3.08
C LYS A 21 -5.97 -51.48 3.67
N HIS A 22 -7.19 -50.95 3.62
CA HIS A 22 -7.57 -49.69 4.24
C HIS A 22 -8.17 -49.92 5.64
N ASN A 23 -8.09 -48.91 6.52
CA ASN A 23 -8.74 -48.92 7.83
C ASN A 23 -10.14 -48.28 7.81
N HIS A 24 -10.67 -48.03 6.61
CA HIS A 24 -12.00 -47.50 6.33
C HIS A 24 -12.44 -48.02 4.96
N ASP A 25 -13.75 -47.97 4.68
CA ASP A 25 -14.27 -48.29 3.35
C ASP A 25 -13.82 -47.27 2.30
N LEU A 26 -13.65 -47.74 1.07
CA LEU A 26 -13.35 -46.85 -0.05
C LEU A 26 -14.57 -45.98 -0.36
N VAL A 27 -14.30 -44.73 -0.78
CA VAL A 27 -15.37 -43.81 -1.19
C VAL A 27 -16.10 -44.43 -2.38
N PRO A 28 -17.45 -44.56 -2.33
CA PRO A 28 -18.22 -45.06 -3.46
C PRO A 28 -17.94 -44.28 -4.74
N GLN A 29 -17.91 -44.97 -5.88
CA GLN A 29 -17.58 -44.35 -7.17
C GLN A 29 -18.45 -43.12 -7.48
N CYS A 30 -19.72 -43.15 -7.07
CA CYS A 30 -20.65 -42.04 -7.24
C CYS A 30 -20.31 -40.78 -6.42
N LEU A 31 -19.44 -40.86 -5.41
CA LEU A 31 -19.02 -39.75 -4.56
C LEU A 31 -17.58 -39.28 -4.82
N VAL A 32 -16.85 -39.94 -5.73
CA VAL A 32 -15.46 -39.59 -6.08
C VAL A 32 -15.35 -38.14 -6.54
N HIS A 33 -16.38 -37.64 -7.26
CA HIS A 33 -16.47 -36.26 -7.72
C HIS A 33 -16.54 -35.20 -6.59
N LEU A 34 -16.69 -35.61 -5.33
CA LEU A 34 -16.66 -34.72 -4.15
C LEU A 34 -15.28 -34.65 -3.48
N ILE A 35 -14.35 -35.53 -3.87
CA ILE A 35 -13.00 -35.58 -3.28
C ILE A 35 -12.19 -34.37 -3.79
N PRO A 36 -11.63 -33.51 -2.90
CA PRO A 36 -10.94 -32.28 -3.30
C PRO A 36 -9.86 -32.45 -4.38
N ASN A 37 -9.06 -33.53 -4.31
CA ASN A 37 -7.97 -33.78 -5.27
C ASN A 37 -8.45 -34.22 -6.66
N HIS A 38 -9.70 -34.66 -6.77
CA HIS A 38 -10.33 -35.04 -8.04
C HIS A 38 -11.27 -33.94 -8.55
N ARG A 39 -11.34 -32.80 -7.84
CA ARG A 39 -12.19 -31.67 -8.19
C ARG A 39 -11.38 -30.53 -8.78
N GLY A 40 -11.89 -29.96 -9.86
CA GLY A 40 -11.31 -28.77 -10.47
C GLY A 40 -12.03 -28.39 -11.74
N LEU A 41 -12.11 -27.09 -12.01
CA LEU A 41 -12.59 -26.61 -13.30
C LEU A 41 -11.47 -26.75 -14.33
N THR A 42 -11.76 -27.39 -15.45
CA THR A 42 -10.89 -27.39 -16.63
C THR A 42 -10.92 -26.03 -17.33
N GLU A 43 -9.90 -25.70 -18.14
CA GLU A 43 -9.89 -24.43 -18.89
C GLU A 43 -11.12 -24.23 -19.79
N PRO A 44 -11.62 -25.26 -20.53
CA PRO A 44 -12.87 -25.14 -21.27
C PRO A 44 -14.07 -24.82 -20.37
N GLN A 45 -14.18 -25.47 -19.21
CA GLN A 45 -15.25 -25.22 -18.24
C GLN A 45 -15.19 -23.80 -17.67
N LYS A 46 -13.98 -23.28 -17.40
CA LYS A 46 -13.79 -21.89 -16.95
C LYS A 46 -14.23 -20.90 -18.04
N ALA A 47 -13.83 -21.11 -19.29
CA ALA A 47 -14.21 -20.24 -20.40
C ALA A 47 -15.74 -20.24 -20.60
N GLN A 48 -16.34 -21.43 -20.60
CA GLN A 48 -17.79 -21.59 -20.70
C GLN A 48 -18.55 -20.93 -19.55
N ALA A 49 -18.04 -20.99 -18.32
CA ALA A 49 -18.64 -20.36 -17.16
C ALA A 49 -18.50 -18.82 -17.17
N ASN A 50 -17.40 -18.29 -17.72
CA ASN A 50 -17.11 -16.86 -17.76
C ASN A 50 -18.04 -16.09 -18.71
N ILE A 51 -18.40 -16.67 -19.86
CA ILE A 51 -19.29 -16.03 -20.86
C ILE A 51 -20.64 -15.59 -20.24
N PRO A 52 -21.45 -16.47 -19.64
CA PRO A 52 -22.72 -16.07 -19.03
C PRO A 52 -22.56 -15.28 -17.73
N CYS A 53 -21.43 -15.44 -17.01
CA CYS A 53 -21.18 -14.67 -15.79
C CYS A 53 -20.83 -13.21 -16.09
N MET A 54 -20.03 -12.94 -17.12
CA MET A 54 -19.48 -11.61 -17.40
C MET A 54 -20.28 -10.83 -18.44
N ILE A 55 -20.89 -11.52 -19.41
CA ILE A 55 -21.64 -10.87 -20.50
C ILE A 55 -23.14 -10.81 -20.19
N MET A 56 -23.70 -11.87 -19.59
CA MET A 56 -25.15 -12.02 -19.36
C MET A 56 -25.57 -11.88 -17.90
N VAL A 57 -24.62 -11.70 -16.97
CA VAL A 57 -24.83 -11.46 -15.52
C VAL A 57 -25.72 -12.51 -14.86
N PHE A 58 -25.51 -13.79 -15.17
CA PHE A 58 -26.28 -14.87 -14.53
C PHE A 58 -25.77 -15.19 -13.12
N ALA A 59 -26.70 -15.48 -12.21
CA ALA A 59 -26.38 -16.01 -10.89
C ALA A 59 -25.62 -17.34 -11.00
N THR A 60 -24.62 -17.55 -10.15
CA THR A 60 -23.77 -18.75 -10.17
C THR A 60 -24.56 -20.05 -10.04
N SER A 61 -25.71 -20.03 -9.36
CA SER A 61 -26.64 -21.17 -9.29
C SER A 61 -27.23 -21.54 -10.65
N LYS A 62 -27.57 -20.56 -11.50
CA LYS A 62 -28.09 -20.79 -12.86
C LYS A 62 -27.01 -21.33 -13.79
N ILE A 63 -25.79 -20.79 -13.69
CA ILE A 63 -24.63 -21.27 -14.45
C ILE A 63 -24.31 -22.72 -14.06
N MET A 64 -24.29 -23.01 -12.75
CA MET A 64 -24.09 -24.36 -12.25
C MET A 64 -25.17 -25.32 -12.79
N GLY A 65 -26.44 -24.92 -12.74
CA GLY A 65 -27.55 -25.74 -13.25
C GLY A 65 -27.42 -26.07 -14.75
N LEU A 66 -27.02 -25.09 -15.57
CA LEU A 66 -26.78 -25.28 -17.00
C LEU A 66 -25.66 -26.30 -17.25
N MET A 67 -24.51 -26.11 -16.60
CA MET A 67 -23.34 -26.97 -16.80
C MET A 67 -23.60 -28.39 -16.27
N VAL A 68 -24.36 -28.53 -15.19
CA VAL A 68 -24.78 -29.84 -14.66
C VAL A 68 -25.72 -30.55 -15.63
N GLY A 69 -26.68 -29.81 -16.21
CA GLY A 69 -27.59 -30.35 -17.22
C GLY A 69 -26.85 -30.88 -18.45
N GLN A 70 -25.84 -30.15 -18.92
CA GLN A 70 -25.01 -30.56 -20.05
C GLN A 70 -24.11 -31.76 -19.73
N ALA A 71 -23.58 -31.83 -18.50
CA ALA A 71 -22.77 -32.96 -18.04
C ALA A 71 -23.60 -34.21 -17.71
N GLY A 72 -24.93 -34.13 -17.74
CA GLY A 72 -25.81 -35.25 -17.39
C GLY A 72 -25.85 -35.55 -15.89
N GLY A 73 -25.59 -34.54 -15.03
CA GLY A 73 -25.74 -34.64 -13.58
C GLY A 73 -24.50 -34.25 -12.78
N TYR A 74 -24.70 -34.09 -11.47
CA TYR A 74 -23.67 -33.61 -10.55
C TYR A 74 -22.46 -34.55 -10.43
N ALA A 75 -22.66 -35.86 -10.63
CA ALA A 75 -21.57 -36.83 -10.59
C ALA A 75 -20.56 -36.67 -11.74
N ASN A 76 -20.99 -36.05 -12.85
CA ASN A 76 -20.23 -36.03 -14.11
C ASN A 76 -19.54 -34.68 -14.39
N ILE A 77 -19.89 -33.62 -13.65
CA ILE A 77 -19.39 -32.26 -13.91
C ILE A 77 -17.96 -32.04 -13.37
N GLY A 78 -17.55 -32.79 -12.34
CA GLY A 78 -16.18 -32.77 -11.81
C GLY A 78 -15.82 -31.58 -10.90
N PHE A 79 -16.77 -30.70 -10.58
CA PHE A 79 -16.57 -29.61 -9.61
C PHE A 79 -17.87 -29.26 -8.87
N THR A 80 -17.77 -28.60 -7.73
CA THR A 80 -18.95 -28.17 -6.95
C THR A 80 -19.31 -26.71 -7.22
N LYS A 81 -20.52 -26.30 -6.85
CA LYS A 81 -20.91 -24.88 -6.87
C LYS A 81 -19.91 -23.99 -6.12
N LYS A 82 -19.37 -24.46 -4.99
CA LYS A 82 -18.35 -23.71 -4.22
C LYS A 82 -17.07 -23.51 -5.01
N ASP A 83 -16.66 -24.48 -5.82
CA ASP A 83 -15.48 -24.39 -6.68
C ASP A 83 -15.71 -23.35 -7.80
N LEU A 84 -16.92 -23.31 -8.35
CA LEU A 84 -17.36 -22.29 -9.32
C LEU A 84 -17.44 -20.88 -8.70
N ASP A 85 -18.01 -20.75 -7.49
CA ASP A 85 -18.04 -19.51 -6.72
C ASP A 85 -16.60 -19.00 -6.45
N ASN A 86 -15.70 -19.91 -6.04
CA ASN A 86 -14.29 -19.60 -5.79
C ASN A 86 -13.58 -19.14 -7.07
N HIS A 87 -13.84 -19.77 -8.22
CA HIS A 87 -13.33 -19.36 -9.53
C HIS A 87 -13.77 -17.93 -9.86
N PHE A 88 -15.07 -17.62 -9.76
CA PHE A 88 -15.57 -16.27 -10.01
C PHE A 88 -15.06 -15.23 -9.00
N GLN A 89 -14.84 -15.61 -7.74
CA GLN A 89 -14.20 -14.73 -6.77
C GLN A 89 -12.73 -14.49 -7.10
N ARG A 90 -11.98 -15.50 -7.55
CA ARG A 90 -10.60 -15.33 -8.02
C ARG A 90 -10.53 -14.45 -9.27
N ALA A 91 -11.40 -14.68 -10.25
CA ALA A 91 -11.50 -13.85 -11.45
C ALA A 91 -11.89 -12.40 -11.12
N ARG A 92 -12.88 -12.19 -10.24
CA ARG A 92 -13.22 -10.85 -9.72
C ARG A 92 -12.06 -10.20 -8.98
N ARG A 93 -11.32 -10.94 -8.13
CA ARG A 93 -10.12 -10.43 -7.45
C ARG A 93 -9.00 -10.05 -8.43
N ALA A 94 -8.80 -10.84 -9.48
CA ALA A 94 -7.83 -10.53 -10.53
C ALA A 94 -8.26 -9.29 -11.33
N MET A 95 -9.55 -9.13 -11.64
CA MET A 95 -10.09 -7.91 -12.24
C MET A 95 -10.05 -6.70 -11.30
N LEU A 96 -10.28 -6.88 -9.99
CA LEU A 96 -10.24 -5.81 -8.98
C LEU A 96 -8.87 -5.15 -8.85
N ILE A 97 -7.77 -5.87 -9.12
CA ILE A 97 -6.42 -5.30 -9.09
C ILE A 97 -6.21 -4.23 -10.19
N GLY A 98 -6.96 -4.28 -11.29
CA GLY A 98 -7.03 -3.20 -12.30
C GLY A 98 -8.32 -2.35 -12.24
N GLY A 99 -9.40 -2.86 -11.62
CA GLY A 99 -10.69 -2.19 -11.52
C GLY A 99 -10.78 -1.17 -10.38
N ASP A 100 -10.10 -1.41 -9.25
CA ASP A 100 -10.09 -0.48 -8.11
C ASP A 100 -9.41 0.85 -8.47
N SER A 101 -8.34 0.80 -9.25
CA SER A 101 -7.65 2.00 -9.76
C SER A 101 -8.55 2.81 -10.68
N ASN A 102 -9.19 2.17 -11.67
CA ASN A 102 -10.10 2.87 -12.58
C ASN A 102 -11.31 3.44 -11.86
N ALA A 103 -11.94 2.69 -10.95
CA ALA A 103 -13.05 3.18 -10.16
C ALA A 103 -12.64 4.37 -9.28
N THR A 104 -11.45 4.33 -8.66
CA THR A 104 -10.91 5.43 -7.85
C THR A 104 -10.63 6.66 -8.71
N ILE A 105 -9.99 6.49 -9.87
CA ILE A 105 -9.73 7.59 -10.82
C ILE A 105 -11.05 8.19 -11.29
N SER A 106 -12.01 7.37 -11.73
CA SER A 106 -13.34 7.86 -12.16
C SER A 106 -14.07 8.60 -11.03
N TYR A 107 -14.01 8.11 -9.80
CA TYR A 107 -14.60 8.78 -8.65
C TYR A 107 -13.95 10.14 -8.38
N LEU A 108 -12.62 10.21 -8.38
CA LEU A 108 -11.88 11.44 -8.10
C LEU A 108 -12.02 12.46 -9.24
N LEU A 109 -12.02 12.01 -10.50
CA LEU A 109 -12.31 12.87 -11.65
C LEU A 109 -13.75 13.40 -11.60
N GLY A 110 -14.73 12.54 -11.24
CA GLY A 110 -16.12 12.95 -11.08
C GLY A 110 -16.36 13.92 -9.92
N LYS A 111 -15.41 14.10 -8.99
CA LYS A 111 -15.52 15.16 -7.97
C LYS A 111 -15.46 16.57 -8.55
N ALA A 112 -14.85 16.73 -9.72
CA ALA A 112 -14.80 18.01 -10.42
C ALA A 112 -16.21 18.54 -10.79
N ASP A 113 -17.19 17.65 -10.96
CA ASP A 113 -18.57 18.04 -11.28
C ASP A 113 -19.29 18.74 -10.11
N VAL A 114 -18.87 18.44 -8.87
CA VAL A 114 -19.44 19.02 -7.65
C VAL A 114 -18.54 20.14 -7.09
N ASP A 115 -17.23 19.96 -7.21
CA ASP A 115 -16.21 20.93 -6.79
C ASP A 115 -15.28 21.22 -7.97
N PRO A 116 -15.50 22.31 -8.73
CA PRO A 116 -14.68 22.66 -9.89
C PRO A 116 -13.21 22.91 -9.56
N MET A 117 -12.85 23.09 -8.29
CA MET A 117 -11.47 23.22 -7.86
C MET A 117 -10.81 21.88 -7.54
N ALA A 118 -11.56 20.78 -7.48
CA ALA A 118 -10.99 19.45 -7.29
C ALA A 118 -10.09 19.07 -8.46
N MET A 119 -8.86 18.68 -8.16
CA MET A 119 -7.84 18.30 -9.13
C MET A 119 -7.32 16.90 -8.82
N THR A 120 -7.19 16.10 -9.87
CA THR A 120 -6.60 14.76 -9.81
C THR A 120 -5.52 14.63 -10.88
N ARG A 121 -4.40 13.98 -10.54
CA ARG A 121 -3.30 13.65 -11.43
C ARG A 121 -2.91 12.20 -11.21
N TYR A 122 -2.57 11.50 -12.28
CA TYR A 122 -2.15 10.11 -12.18
C TYR A 122 -1.16 9.74 -13.27
N SER A 123 -0.36 8.71 -13.02
CA SER A 123 0.54 8.10 -14.00
C SER A 123 0.32 6.58 -14.07
N ALA A 124 0.73 5.97 -15.17
CA ALA A 124 0.75 4.52 -15.32
C ALA A 124 2.17 3.98 -15.07
N THR A 125 2.28 2.70 -14.71
CA THR A 125 3.57 1.99 -14.61
C THR A 125 4.21 1.87 -15.98
N ASP A 126 5.51 1.61 -16.03
CA ASP A 126 6.27 1.46 -17.29
C ASP A 126 5.73 0.32 -18.18
N GLU A 127 5.08 -0.69 -17.59
CA GLU A 127 4.38 -1.77 -18.29
C GLU A 127 3.01 -1.34 -18.85
N GLY A 128 2.58 -0.09 -18.63
CA GLY A 128 1.41 0.57 -19.21
C GLY A 128 0.05 0.08 -18.70
N GLN A 129 0.02 -0.90 -17.80
CA GLN A 129 -1.20 -1.61 -17.43
C GLN A 129 -1.75 -1.28 -16.03
N LEU A 130 -0.97 -0.62 -15.17
CA LEU A 130 -1.37 -0.37 -13.77
C LEU A 130 -1.16 1.09 -13.38
N LEU A 131 -1.97 1.58 -12.43
CA LEU A 131 -1.80 2.90 -11.82
C LEU A 131 -0.46 2.94 -11.07
N ALA A 132 0.45 3.84 -11.45
CA ALA A 132 1.72 4.06 -10.76
C ALA A 132 1.55 5.07 -9.62
N ASN A 133 1.25 6.32 -9.97
CA ASN A 133 1.09 7.39 -8.99
C ASN A 133 -0.29 8.02 -9.12
N LEU A 134 -0.84 8.49 -8.01
CA LEU A 134 -2.11 9.19 -7.93
C LEU A 134 -1.96 10.33 -6.94
N PHE A 135 -2.29 11.54 -7.36
CA PHE A 135 -2.33 12.74 -6.53
C PHE A 135 -3.71 13.39 -6.67
N TRP A 136 -4.28 13.86 -5.56
CA TRP A 136 -5.52 14.62 -5.58
C TRP A 136 -5.58 15.68 -4.48
N ALA A 137 -6.28 16.76 -4.78
CA ALA A 137 -6.60 17.83 -3.85
C ALA A 137 -7.98 18.39 -4.19
N ASP A 138 -8.84 18.57 -3.19
CA ASP A 138 -10.12 19.26 -3.37
C ASP A 138 -9.95 20.79 -3.29
N GLY A 139 -11.03 21.52 -3.50
CA GLY A 139 -11.03 22.98 -3.47
C GLY A 139 -10.62 23.56 -2.12
N ILE A 140 -10.98 22.90 -1.02
CA ILE A 140 -10.59 23.31 0.33
C ILE A 140 -9.07 23.19 0.49
N CYS A 141 -8.50 22.03 0.12
CA CYS A 141 -7.06 21.79 0.18
C CYS A 141 -6.28 22.86 -0.59
N ARG A 142 -6.75 23.19 -1.80
CA ARG A 142 -6.11 24.19 -2.66
C ARG A 142 -6.23 25.59 -2.08
N SER A 143 -7.41 25.99 -1.60
CA SER A 143 -7.62 27.30 -0.97
C SER A 143 -6.80 27.45 0.31
N ASP A 144 -6.76 26.42 1.16
CA ASP A 144 -5.95 26.40 2.37
C ASP A 144 -4.46 26.57 2.04
N TYR A 145 -3.96 25.92 0.98
CA TYR A 145 -2.58 26.11 0.54
C TYR A 145 -2.32 27.54 0.03
N GLN A 146 -3.28 28.15 -0.66
CA GLN A 146 -3.15 29.56 -1.07
C GLN A 146 -3.03 30.51 0.13
N CYS A 147 -3.65 30.20 1.25
CA CYS A 147 -3.54 31.01 2.48
C CYS A 147 -2.33 30.62 3.35
N PHE A 148 -2.04 29.34 3.50
CA PHE A 148 -1.16 28.80 4.56
C PHE A 148 0.00 27.94 4.04
N GLY A 149 0.18 27.84 2.72
CA GLY A 149 1.20 27.00 2.06
C GLY A 149 2.66 27.48 2.17
N ASN A 150 2.97 28.47 3.03
CA ASN A 150 4.36 28.90 3.24
C ASN A 150 5.22 27.82 3.90
N VAL A 151 4.60 27.00 4.75
CA VAL A 151 5.25 25.85 5.38
C VAL A 151 4.51 24.59 4.93
N LEU A 152 5.21 23.75 4.17
CA LEU A 152 4.71 22.49 3.65
C LEU A 152 5.34 21.33 4.41
N ALA A 153 4.53 20.55 5.11
CA ALA A 153 4.95 19.31 5.74
C ALA A 153 4.35 18.11 5.02
N PHE A 154 5.18 17.14 4.66
CA PHE A 154 4.69 15.86 4.14
C PHE A 154 5.61 14.71 4.55
N ASP A 155 5.01 13.53 4.62
CA ASP A 155 5.67 12.29 5.01
C ASP A 155 4.95 11.11 4.33
N THR A 156 5.66 9.99 4.14
CA THR A 156 5.06 8.76 3.64
C THR A 156 4.64 7.86 4.79
N THR A 157 3.34 7.59 4.86
CA THR A 157 2.84 6.59 5.78
C THR A 157 3.23 5.20 5.27
N TYR A 158 3.86 4.43 6.18
CA TYR A 158 4.29 3.06 5.91
C TYR A 158 3.17 2.24 5.26
N ARG A 159 3.52 1.45 4.24
CA ARG A 159 2.73 0.59 3.32
C ARG A 159 1.63 -0.28 3.97
N LYS A 160 0.68 0.34 4.68
CA LYS A 160 -0.36 -0.32 5.50
C LYS A 160 -1.64 -0.60 4.72
N ASN A 161 -1.76 -0.12 3.48
CA ASN A 161 -2.91 -0.44 2.65
C ASN A 161 -2.77 -1.83 2.01
N LYS A 162 -3.89 -2.40 1.56
CA LYS A 162 -3.98 -3.71 0.89
C LYS A 162 -3.03 -3.84 -0.31
N TYR A 163 -2.68 -2.73 -0.94
CA TYR A 163 -1.83 -2.64 -2.13
C TYR A 163 -0.35 -2.40 -1.79
N ARG A 164 0.00 -2.27 -0.50
CA ARG A 164 1.34 -1.93 0.00
C ARG A 164 1.95 -0.69 -0.66
N ARG A 165 1.11 0.30 -1.02
CA ARG A 165 1.55 1.57 -1.60
C ARG A 165 1.79 2.63 -0.51
N PRO A 166 2.86 3.43 -0.59
CA PRO A 166 3.02 4.58 0.30
C PRO A 166 1.91 5.61 0.07
N LEU A 167 1.32 6.10 1.16
CA LEU A 167 0.38 7.21 1.14
C LEU A 167 1.08 8.45 1.69
N VAL A 168 1.15 9.49 0.87
CA VAL A 168 1.68 10.81 1.20
C VAL A 168 0.52 11.73 1.57
N ILE A 169 0.69 12.51 2.63
CA ILE A 169 -0.25 13.54 3.04
C ILE A 169 0.49 14.87 3.09
N PHE A 170 0.05 15.84 2.30
CA PHE A 170 0.56 17.20 2.35
C PHE A 170 -0.24 17.99 3.38
N SER A 171 0.46 18.68 4.27
CA SER A 171 -0.16 19.40 5.37
C SER A 171 0.62 20.64 5.76
N GLY A 172 -0.06 21.53 6.50
CA GLY A 172 0.53 22.73 7.09
C GLY A 172 -0.25 23.14 8.32
N CYS A 173 -0.14 24.41 8.71
CA CYS A 173 -0.86 24.96 9.85
C CYS A 173 -1.43 26.34 9.50
N ASN A 174 -2.66 26.60 9.94
CA ASN A 174 -3.25 27.94 9.85
C ASN A 174 -2.78 28.86 11.01
N HIS A 175 -3.26 30.10 11.01
CA HIS A 175 -2.93 31.10 12.04
C HIS A 175 -3.37 30.71 13.47
N HIS A 176 -4.29 29.75 13.60
CA HIS A 176 -4.74 29.22 14.88
C HIS A 176 -4.00 27.93 15.29
N ARG A 177 -2.92 27.58 14.58
CA ARG A 177 -2.12 26.35 14.80
C ARG A 177 -2.91 25.06 14.59
N GLN A 178 -3.97 25.11 13.80
CA GLN A 178 -4.73 23.94 13.41
C GLN A 178 -4.12 23.35 12.14
N THR A 179 -4.13 22.03 12.02
CA THR A 179 -3.65 21.33 10.84
C THR A 179 -4.54 21.65 9.63
N CYS A 180 -3.92 22.11 8.55
CA CYS A 180 -4.54 22.19 7.23
C CYS A 180 -4.00 21.07 6.36
N ILE A 181 -4.85 20.46 5.55
CA ILE A 181 -4.45 19.44 4.57
C ILE A 181 -4.42 20.10 3.21
N PHE A 182 -3.36 19.87 2.45
CA PHE A 182 -3.16 20.45 1.13
C PHE A 182 -3.32 19.42 0.00
N GLY A 183 -3.44 18.14 0.33
CA GLY A 183 -3.70 17.09 -0.63
C GLY A 183 -3.12 15.76 -0.19
N PHE A 184 -3.34 14.77 -1.04
CA PHE A 184 -2.96 13.40 -0.78
C PHE A 184 -2.35 12.78 -2.02
N ALA A 185 -1.49 11.79 -1.81
CA ALA A 185 -1.00 10.98 -2.91
C ALA A 185 -0.81 9.52 -2.53
N LEU A 186 -1.13 8.63 -3.46
CA LEU A 186 -0.71 7.24 -3.44
C LEU A 186 0.38 7.09 -4.49
N VAL A 187 1.58 6.73 -4.05
CA VAL A 187 2.73 6.58 -4.93
C VAL A 187 3.07 5.10 -5.14
N GLU A 188 3.82 4.81 -6.20
CA GLU A 188 4.29 3.45 -6.51
C GLU A 188 5.36 3.00 -5.52
N ASP A 189 6.37 3.85 -5.32
CA ASP A 189 7.53 3.59 -4.50
C ASP A 189 8.04 4.87 -3.81
N GLU A 190 9.16 4.74 -3.09
CA GLU A 190 9.80 5.83 -2.35
C GLU A 190 11.11 6.23 -3.06
N GLN A 191 11.08 6.33 -4.39
CA GLN A 191 12.22 6.74 -5.22
C GLN A 191 12.17 8.23 -5.58
N THR A 192 13.33 8.80 -5.92
CA THR A 192 13.46 10.22 -6.27
C THR A 192 12.55 10.60 -7.43
N ALA A 193 12.51 9.78 -8.50
CA ALA A 193 11.68 10.06 -9.67
C ALA A 193 10.18 10.15 -9.33
N THR A 194 9.72 9.29 -8.43
CA THR A 194 8.34 9.25 -7.96
C THR A 194 8.00 10.50 -7.15
N TYR A 195 8.90 10.95 -6.27
CA TYR A 195 8.70 12.20 -5.54
C TYR A 195 8.83 13.43 -6.43
N THR A 196 9.74 13.45 -7.41
CA THR A 196 9.85 14.56 -8.38
C THR A 196 8.54 14.69 -9.16
N TRP A 197 7.99 13.58 -9.68
CA TRP A 197 6.67 13.58 -10.33
C TRP A 197 5.58 14.13 -9.40
N LEU A 198 5.57 13.67 -8.14
CA LEU A 198 4.57 14.07 -7.17
C LEU A 198 4.64 15.58 -6.85
N LEU A 199 5.84 16.09 -6.56
CA LEU A 199 6.05 17.50 -6.20
C LEU A 199 5.78 18.43 -7.39
N GLN A 200 6.13 18.02 -8.60
CA GLN A 200 5.81 18.78 -9.82
C GLN A 200 4.29 18.92 -9.98
N ASN A 201 3.54 17.81 -9.88
CA ASN A 201 2.08 17.83 -9.98
C ASN A 201 1.43 18.61 -8.83
N PHE A 202 1.98 18.51 -7.62
CA PHE A 202 1.54 19.30 -6.47
C PHE A 202 1.68 20.80 -6.77
N LEU A 203 2.86 21.24 -7.21
CA LEU A 203 3.16 22.65 -7.50
C LEU A 203 2.20 23.22 -8.56
N GLU A 204 1.98 22.49 -9.65
CA GLU A 204 1.06 22.91 -10.72
C GLU A 204 -0.39 23.03 -10.24
N VAL A 205 -0.89 22.02 -9.50
CA VAL A 205 -2.25 22.05 -8.94
C VAL A 205 -2.42 23.19 -7.94
N MET A 206 -1.34 23.56 -7.26
CA MET A 206 -1.26 24.70 -6.35
C MET A 206 -0.95 26.04 -7.02
N LEU A 207 -1.20 26.14 -8.34
CA LEU A 207 -1.03 27.37 -9.12
C LEU A 207 0.40 27.91 -9.10
N ASN A 208 1.39 27.00 -9.06
CA ASN A 208 2.81 27.30 -9.00
C ASN A 208 3.24 28.14 -7.79
N LYS A 209 2.46 28.12 -6.71
CA LYS A 209 2.87 28.73 -5.44
C LYS A 209 3.88 27.82 -4.74
N SER A 210 5.16 28.18 -4.78
CA SER A 210 6.23 27.46 -4.08
C SER A 210 6.19 27.71 -2.56
N PRO A 211 6.42 26.67 -1.72
CA PRO A 211 6.54 26.87 -0.28
C PRO A 211 7.88 27.55 0.07
N SER A 212 7.93 28.24 1.21
CA SER A 212 9.17 28.84 1.73
C SER A 212 9.98 27.82 2.55
N VAL A 213 9.28 26.91 3.23
CA VAL A 213 9.87 25.87 4.08
C VAL A 213 9.20 24.54 3.78
N VAL A 214 10.01 23.49 3.64
CA VAL A 214 9.54 22.12 3.49
C VAL A 214 10.02 21.29 4.68
N VAL A 215 9.11 20.55 5.32
CA VAL A 215 9.37 19.73 6.51
C VAL A 215 9.10 18.27 6.18
N THR A 216 10.11 17.41 6.27
CA THR A 216 9.97 15.94 6.07
C THR A 216 10.72 15.15 7.13
N ASP A 217 10.65 13.82 7.11
CA ASP A 217 11.40 12.94 8.00
C ASP A 217 12.91 12.86 7.69
N GLY A 218 13.32 13.38 6.54
CA GLY A 218 14.71 13.41 6.09
C GLY A 218 15.10 12.32 5.12
N ASP A 219 14.14 11.63 4.50
CA ASP A 219 14.41 10.69 3.41
C ASP A 219 15.25 11.30 2.26
N GLU A 220 16.22 10.53 1.75
CA GLU A 220 17.18 11.01 0.75
C GLU A 220 16.52 11.22 -0.63
N ALA A 221 15.54 10.40 -0.99
CA ALA A 221 14.81 10.55 -2.24
C ALA A 221 13.92 11.80 -2.19
N MET A 222 13.22 12.03 -1.07
CA MET A 222 12.50 13.29 -0.85
C MET A 222 13.43 14.51 -0.91
N LYS A 223 14.60 14.47 -0.25
CA LYS A 223 15.58 15.56 -0.28
C LYS A 223 16.06 15.88 -1.70
N ALA A 224 16.26 14.86 -2.52
CA ALA A 224 16.66 15.05 -3.91
C ALA A 224 15.53 15.72 -4.72
N ALA A 225 14.30 15.22 -4.62
CA ALA A 225 13.14 15.79 -5.31
C ALA A 225 12.81 17.22 -4.86
N ILE A 226 12.92 17.53 -3.56
CA ILE A 226 12.70 18.88 -3.02
C ILE A 226 13.73 19.85 -3.59
N ARG A 227 15.00 19.46 -3.67
CA ARG A 227 16.06 20.32 -4.24
C ARG A 227 15.83 20.63 -5.72
N GLU A 228 15.21 19.70 -6.45
CA GLU A 228 14.89 19.85 -7.86
C GLU A 228 13.66 20.75 -8.07
N ILE A 229 12.56 20.50 -7.35
CA ILE A 229 11.28 21.16 -7.60
C ILE A 229 11.10 22.45 -6.78
N PHE A 230 11.68 22.54 -5.59
CA PHE A 230 11.61 23.71 -4.70
C PHE A 230 13.03 24.21 -4.32
N PRO A 231 13.85 24.67 -5.29
CA PRO A 231 15.24 25.01 -5.05
C PRO A 231 15.42 26.14 -4.01
N ASP A 232 14.46 27.05 -3.91
CA ASP A 232 14.50 28.19 -2.97
C ASP A 232 13.91 27.87 -1.58
N ALA A 233 13.28 26.70 -1.42
CA ALA A 233 12.67 26.32 -0.16
C ALA A 233 13.72 25.85 0.85
N THR A 234 13.61 26.29 2.10
CA THR A 234 14.45 25.77 3.18
C THR A 234 13.92 24.41 3.63
N HIS A 235 14.69 23.35 3.40
CA HIS A 235 14.35 22.02 3.93
C HIS A 235 14.68 21.90 5.42
N ARG A 236 13.74 21.37 6.20
CA ARG A 236 13.85 21.14 7.64
C ARG A 236 13.41 19.72 7.98
N LEU A 237 14.02 19.16 9.03
CA LEU A 237 13.63 17.87 9.57
C LEU A 237 12.44 18.01 10.52
N CYS A 238 11.50 17.08 10.44
CA CYS A 238 10.34 17.03 11.30
C CYS A 238 10.75 16.76 12.76
N GLY A 239 10.45 17.69 13.66
CA GLY A 239 10.80 17.57 15.09
C GLY A 239 10.24 16.31 15.75
N TRP A 240 9.06 15.84 15.33
CA TRP A 240 8.48 14.59 15.83
C TRP A 240 9.34 13.37 15.47
N HIS A 241 9.83 13.29 14.24
CA HIS A 241 10.73 12.22 13.79
C HIS A 241 12.05 12.25 14.56
N ILE A 242 12.63 13.44 14.76
CA ILE A 242 13.85 13.62 15.55
C ILE A 242 13.61 13.12 16.99
N GLN A 243 12.53 13.58 17.65
CA GLN A 243 12.21 13.17 19.02
C GLN A 243 12.01 11.65 19.11
N LYS A 244 11.28 11.06 18.17
CA LYS A 244 11.02 9.61 18.12
C LYS A 244 12.32 8.83 17.97
N ASN A 245 13.20 9.26 17.07
CA ASN A 245 14.51 8.65 16.84
C ASN A 245 15.39 8.67 18.10
N VAL A 246 15.47 9.83 18.76
CA VAL A 246 16.21 10.02 20.01
C VAL A 246 15.65 9.13 21.12
N THR A 247 14.33 9.11 21.29
CA THR A 247 13.67 8.32 22.35
C THR A 247 13.88 6.82 22.15
N ALA A 248 13.84 6.34 20.90
CA ALA A 248 14.04 4.93 20.57
C ALA A 248 15.49 4.46 20.80
N ASN A 249 16.48 5.29 20.46
CA ASN A 249 17.89 4.90 20.49
C ASN A 249 18.57 5.15 21.84
N ILE A 250 18.28 6.27 22.51
CA ILE A 250 18.97 6.64 23.75
C ILE A 250 18.37 5.93 24.97
N LYS A 251 17.07 5.58 24.92
CA LYS A 251 16.36 4.82 25.98
C LYS A 251 16.51 5.38 27.40
N ASN A 252 16.76 6.68 27.54
CA ASN A 252 16.85 7.39 28.81
C ASN A 252 15.74 8.45 28.89
N LYS A 253 14.78 8.25 29.81
CA LYS A 253 13.61 9.14 29.95
C LYS A 253 13.99 10.57 30.34
N ASN A 254 15.01 10.75 31.18
CA ASN A 254 15.46 12.07 31.60
C ASN A 254 16.05 12.84 30.42
N PHE A 255 16.92 12.18 29.63
CA PHE A 255 17.44 12.74 28.40
C PHE A 255 16.32 13.08 27.41
N SER A 256 15.39 12.14 27.16
CA SER A 256 14.27 12.37 26.23
C SER A 256 13.39 13.55 26.64
N ASN A 257 13.19 13.76 27.94
CA ASN A 257 12.44 14.92 28.46
C ASN A 257 13.22 16.23 28.26
N ASP A 258 14.51 16.25 28.62
CA ASP A 258 15.37 17.42 28.43
C ASP A 258 15.47 17.80 26.93
N PHE A 259 15.62 16.79 26.06
CA PHE A 259 15.68 16.94 24.60
C PHE A 259 14.35 17.39 23.98
N ARG A 260 13.21 16.91 24.50
CA ARG A 260 11.89 17.41 24.08
C ARG A 260 11.76 18.92 24.35
N ARG A 261 12.33 19.40 25.46
CA ARG A 261 12.38 20.85 25.74
C ARG A 261 13.31 21.58 24.78
N CYS A 262 14.47 21.02 24.41
CA CYS A 262 15.32 21.60 23.33
C CYS A 262 14.51 21.84 22.05
N LEU A 263 13.71 20.86 21.62
CA LEU A 263 13.02 20.91 20.32
C LEU A 263 11.83 21.88 20.27
N TYR A 264 11.06 22.03 21.34
CA TYR A 264 9.75 22.68 21.29
C TYR A 264 9.62 23.94 22.14
N ALA A 265 10.59 24.24 23.00
CA ALA A 265 10.57 25.51 23.71
C ALA A 265 10.94 26.65 22.75
N PRO A 266 10.37 27.86 22.95
CA PRO A 266 10.81 29.05 22.24
C PRO A 266 12.20 29.42 22.74
N TRP A 267 13.19 29.42 21.84
CA TRP A 267 14.57 29.77 22.17
C TRP A 267 15.04 30.91 21.29
N HIS A 268 15.81 31.83 21.87
CA HIS A 268 16.81 32.55 21.09
C HIS A 268 18.01 31.63 20.80
N PRO A 269 18.75 31.83 19.69
CA PRO A 269 19.86 30.95 19.34
C PRO A 269 20.88 30.75 20.46
N GLU A 270 21.23 31.81 21.19
CA GLU A 270 22.17 31.77 22.31
C GLU A 270 21.64 30.93 23.49
N GLU A 271 20.36 31.11 23.84
CA GLU A 271 19.70 30.33 24.89
C GLU A 271 19.61 28.84 24.53
N PHE A 272 19.37 28.54 23.24
CA PHE A 272 19.38 27.18 22.74
C PHE A 272 20.75 26.53 22.89
N GLU A 273 21.82 27.20 22.45
CA GLU A 273 23.18 26.66 22.53
C GLU A 273 23.60 26.43 23.99
N GLU A 274 23.29 27.38 24.89
CA GLU A 274 23.56 27.22 26.32
C GLU A 274 22.78 26.04 26.92
N TYR A 275 21.48 25.96 26.65
CA TYR A 275 20.65 24.86 27.16
C TYR A 275 21.08 23.51 26.58
N TRP A 276 21.42 23.46 25.29
CA TRP A 276 21.93 22.28 24.60
C TRP A 276 23.22 21.78 25.26
N GLU A 277 24.20 22.65 25.44
CA GLU A 277 25.46 22.30 26.10
C GLU A 277 25.24 21.76 27.52
N ASN A 278 24.39 22.44 28.31
CA ASN A 278 24.09 22.04 29.67
C ASN A 278 23.38 20.68 29.72
N MET A 279 22.43 20.45 28.82
CA MET A 279 21.72 19.18 28.68
C MET A 279 22.67 18.04 28.30
N ILE A 280 23.59 18.28 27.36
CA ILE A 280 24.62 17.31 26.97
C ILE A 280 25.56 17.02 28.14
N LYS A 281 26.09 18.04 28.84
CA LYS A 281 26.99 17.88 30.00
C LYS A 281 26.32 17.06 31.11
N LYS A 282 25.08 17.41 31.48
CA LYS A 282 24.28 16.72 32.50
C LYS A 282 24.06 15.25 32.19
N ASN A 283 23.78 14.92 30.93
CA ASN A 283 23.39 13.56 30.54
C ASN A 283 24.57 12.69 30.01
N MET A 284 25.66 13.30 29.50
CA MET A 284 26.89 12.60 29.11
C MET A 284 27.88 12.43 30.27
N GLY A 285 27.76 13.22 31.35
CA GLY A 285 28.46 12.97 32.61
C GLY A 285 28.17 11.56 33.17
N TRP A 286 27.04 10.96 32.77
CA TRP A 286 26.68 9.58 33.12
C TRP A 286 27.57 8.50 32.46
N ARG A 287 28.08 8.73 31.24
CA ARG A 287 29.03 7.80 30.60
C ARG A 287 30.41 7.84 31.28
N LYS A 288 30.85 9.00 31.78
CA LYS A 288 32.13 9.13 32.50
C LYS A 288 32.09 8.59 33.93
N MET A 289 30.93 8.57 34.59
CA MET A 289 30.81 8.06 35.97
C MET A 289 30.60 6.54 36.07
N ASN A 290 30.18 5.87 34.99
CA ASN A 290 29.85 4.43 35.00
C ASN A 290 30.79 3.53 34.18
N GLY A 291 31.99 4.00 33.80
CA GLY A 291 33.11 3.13 33.40
C GLY A 291 32.78 2.00 32.42
N PHE A 292 32.18 2.33 31.27
CA PHE A 292 32.14 1.48 30.08
C PHE A 292 32.53 2.30 28.86
#